data_AF-R9JNZ8-F1
#
_entry.id   AF-R9JNZ8-F1
#
_cell.length_a   1.000
_cell.length_b   1.000
_cell.length_c   1.000
_cell.angle_alpha   90.00
_cell.angle_beta   90.00
_cell.angle_gamma   90.00
#
_symmetry.space_group_name_H-M   'P 1'
#
loop_
_entity.id
_entity.type
_entity.pdbx_description
1 polymer ?
#
loop_
_entity_poly.entity_id
_entity_poly.type
_entity_poly.pdbx_seq_one_letter_code
_entity_poly.pdbx_strand_id
1 'polypeptide(L)'
;MKQFFGMSRNGDLKEAARGVTRPQFIMLLSNGDQFEAHVKELEALFPGVPSIGCIGMSYDTKVVEKGVGVIAFSEGVSAAANVLEEVSVMPVKYIDRLEQDVKSVNGTERDTICIDFCTGNDACVLTTIYSVLKRRNISLVGGTGDAGKVSANGRVYEDAVVYGVIKNQNGRVKAYKENIYHQMQNHRFIASGTDKARYILGTLNGRPARQVYQDILKISEQEITTQTFKNPFGKLNGDDTCIVSIKEVQGDALCCFRQVNDSDVLLLLELGDYRAIVKNTIRKIKHDFPNISAVFSVNCLFRYLLFTQEHYMQEYLNEMSALGRHAGLVGYGEHYNNRFVNQSMTCVVFE
;
A
#
# COMPACT_ATOMS: atom_id res chain seq x y z
N MET A 1 18.00 -4.91 12.94
CA MET A 1 17.74 -6.13 12.13
C MET A 1 18.51 -6.08 10.80
N LYS A 2 18.35 -7.04 9.89
CA LYS A 2 18.99 -7.04 8.57
C LYS A 2 17.96 -7.33 7.47
N GLN A 3 17.81 -6.42 6.50
CA GLN A 3 17.00 -6.66 5.30
C GLN A 3 17.88 -7.15 4.13
N PHE A 4 17.40 -8.13 3.40
CA PHE A 4 17.88 -8.53 2.08
C PHE A 4 16.78 -8.24 1.05
N PHE A 5 17.18 -7.83 -0.14
CA PHE A 5 16.31 -7.83 -1.31
C PHE A 5 17.06 -8.45 -2.49
N GLY A 6 16.39 -9.35 -3.19
CA GLY A 6 16.87 -9.92 -4.45
C GLY A 6 15.72 -10.06 -5.43
N MET A 7 16.03 -10.04 -6.72
CA MET A 7 15.04 -10.07 -7.78
C MET A 7 15.52 -10.92 -8.95
N SER A 8 14.57 -11.44 -9.73
CA SER A 8 14.81 -12.01 -11.06
C SER A 8 13.80 -11.46 -12.05
N ARG A 9 14.31 -10.91 -13.16
CA ARG A 9 13.48 -10.40 -14.26
C ARG A 9 12.88 -11.50 -15.13
N ASN A 10 13.42 -12.72 -15.03
CA ASN A 10 12.93 -13.87 -15.79
C ASN A 10 12.03 -14.77 -14.94
N GLY A 11 11.76 -14.38 -13.68
CA GLY A 11 10.97 -15.20 -12.76
C GLY A 11 11.72 -16.43 -12.26
N ASP A 12 13.05 -16.35 -12.07
CA ASP A 12 13.81 -17.38 -11.35
C ASP A 12 13.85 -17.03 -9.86
N LEU A 13 13.07 -17.76 -9.05
CA LEU A 13 13.02 -17.54 -7.61
C LEU A 13 14.36 -17.86 -6.92
N LYS A 14 15.10 -18.87 -7.38
CA LYS A 14 16.40 -19.22 -6.79
C LYS A 14 17.43 -18.14 -7.05
N GLU A 15 17.36 -17.48 -8.20
CA GLU A 15 18.14 -16.27 -8.46
C GLU A 15 17.74 -15.15 -7.49
N ALA A 16 16.45 -14.85 -7.34
CA ALA A 16 15.98 -13.79 -6.44
C ALA A 16 16.30 -14.07 -4.97
N ALA A 17 16.29 -15.33 -4.54
CA ALA A 17 16.63 -15.75 -3.18
C ALA A 17 18.14 -15.95 -2.95
N ARG A 18 18.98 -15.75 -3.97
CA ARG A 18 20.43 -15.99 -3.88
C ARG A 18 21.06 -15.02 -2.88
N GLY A 19 21.54 -15.55 -1.76
CA GLY A 19 22.15 -14.77 -0.69
C GLY A 19 21.25 -14.57 0.55
N VAL A 20 19.99 -15.03 0.49
CA VAL A 20 19.16 -15.16 1.69
C VAL A 20 19.78 -16.22 2.59
N THR A 21 20.07 -15.84 3.83
CA THR A 21 20.72 -16.70 4.83
C THR A 21 19.98 -16.58 6.15
N ARG A 22 19.50 -17.73 6.67
CA ARG A 22 18.75 -17.84 7.93
C ARG A 22 17.67 -16.74 8.11
N PRO A 23 16.74 -16.61 7.15
CA PRO A 23 15.67 -15.63 7.25
C PRO A 23 14.76 -15.97 8.43
N GLN A 24 14.23 -14.93 9.07
CA GLN A 24 13.25 -15.01 10.16
C GLN A 24 11.86 -14.53 9.71
N PHE A 25 11.79 -13.83 8.57
CA PHE A 25 10.56 -13.46 7.87
C PHE A 25 10.85 -13.22 6.39
N ILE A 26 9.91 -13.55 5.50
CA ILE A 26 10.07 -13.38 4.05
C ILE A 26 8.80 -12.77 3.42
N MET A 27 8.98 -11.82 2.50
CA MET A 27 7.95 -11.34 1.60
C MET A 27 8.25 -11.77 0.16
N LEU A 28 7.26 -12.38 -0.50
CA LEU A 28 7.31 -12.79 -1.90
C LEU A 28 6.46 -11.86 -2.76
N LEU A 29 7.09 -11.20 -3.73
CA LEU A 29 6.44 -10.32 -4.70
C LEU A 29 6.64 -10.92 -6.08
N SER A 30 5.61 -11.45 -6.71
CA SER A 30 5.77 -12.27 -7.92
C SER A 30 4.83 -11.85 -9.05
N ASN A 31 5.14 -12.24 -10.28
CA ASN A 31 4.21 -12.18 -11.39
C ASN A 31 3.07 -13.21 -11.21
N GLY A 32 1.97 -12.99 -11.94
CA GLY A 32 0.78 -13.83 -11.84
C GLY A 32 0.94 -15.22 -12.45
N ASP A 33 1.72 -15.34 -13.53
CA ASP A 33 1.88 -16.59 -14.28
C ASP A 33 2.61 -17.67 -13.46
N GLN A 34 3.52 -17.27 -12.58
CA GLN A 34 4.38 -18.17 -11.81
C GLN A 34 4.10 -18.14 -10.30
N PHE A 35 3.11 -17.37 -9.83
CA PHE A 35 2.89 -17.12 -8.40
C PHE A 35 2.83 -18.40 -7.56
N GLU A 36 2.02 -19.38 -7.98
CA GLU A 36 1.86 -20.64 -7.24
C GLU A 36 3.12 -21.49 -7.22
N ALA A 37 3.88 -21.49 -8.32
CA ALA A 37 5.16 -22.19 -8.41
C ALA A 37 6.19 -21.55 -7.49
N HIS A 38 6.28 -20.22 -7.49
CA HIS A 38 7.17 -19.48 -6.60
C HIS A 38 6.83 -19.68 -5.12
N VAL A 39 5.54 -19.75 -4.76
CA VAL A 39 5.13 -20.02 -3.37
C VAL A 39 5.63 -21.39 -2.90
N LYS A 40 5.47 -22.44 -3.73
CA LYS A 40 5.95 -23.79 -3.41
C LYS A 40 7.48 -23.86 -3.34
N GLU A 41 8.16 -23.20 -4.27
CA GLU A 41 9.62 -23.18 -4.31
C GLU A 41 10.21 -22.39 -3.14
N LEU A 42 9.56 -21.29 -2.71
CA LEU A 42 10.00 -20.52 -1.54
C LEU A 42 9.92 -21.35 -0.26
N GLU A 43 8.81 -22.06 -0.05
CA GLU A 43 8.64 -22.96 1.10
C GLU A 43 9.66 -24.11 1.06
N ALA A 44 9.98 -24.63 -0.12
CA ALA A 44 11.02 -25.66 -0.26
C ALA A 44 12.44 -25.13 0.07
N LEU A 45 12.72 -23.87 -0.25
CA LEU A 45 14.01 -23.22 0.05
C LEU A 45 14.15 -22.85 1.54
N PHE A 46 13.06 -22.41 2.17
CA PHE A 46 13.04 -21.91 3.55
C PHE A 46 11.88 -22.50 4.37
N PRO A 47 11.87 -23.82 4.62
CA PRO A 47 10.73 -24.50 5.22
C PRO A 47 10.43 -23.97 6.62
N GLY A 48 9.15 -23.64 6.86
CA GLY A 48 8.64 -23.16 8.14
C GLY A 48 9.05 -21.74 8.53
N VAL A 49 9.70 -20.99 7.65
CA VAL A 49 9.98 -19.56 7.88
C VAL A 49 8.69 -18.76 7.63
N PRO A 50 8.23 -17.92 8.59
CA PRO A 50 7.06 -17.07 8.41
C PRO A 50 7.16 -16.27 7.11
N SER A 51 6.20 -16.45 6.21
CA SER A 51 6.22 -15.82 4.90
C SER A 51 4.84 -15.33 4.48
N ILE A 52 4.83 -14.19 3.80
CA ILE A 52 3.65 -13.66 3.11
C ILE A 52 4.01 -13.32 1.67
N GLY A 53 3.04 -13.27 0.78
CA GLY A 53 3.28 -12.84 -0.58
C GLY A 53 2.04 -12.39 -1.32
N CYS A 54 2.28 -11.69 -2.43
CA CYS A 54 1.25 -11.26 -3.34
C CYS A 54 1.78 -11.18 -4.77
N ILE A 55 0.86 -11.06 -5.71
CA ILE A 55 1.21 -10.74 -7.09
C ILE A 55 1.42 -9.23 -7.17
N GLY A 56 2.49 -8.79 -7.84
CA GLY A 56 2.75 -7.37 -8.07
C GLY A 56 4.19 -7.05 -8.42
N MET A 57 4.41 -5.80 -8.84
CA MET A 57 5.72 -5.34 -9.28
C MET A 57 6.59 -5.01 -8.07
N SER A 58 7.77 -5.62 -7.98
CA SER A 58 8.75 -5.32 -6.92
C SER A 58 9.75 -4.25 -7.37
N TYR A 59 10.35 -3.54 -6.42
CA TYR A 59 11.45 -2.61 -6.72
C TYR A 59 12.46 -2.46 -5.58
N ASP A 60 13.67 -2.04 -5.95
CA ASP A 60 14.65 -1.34 -5.11
C ASP A 60 15.07 -0.03 -5.79
N THR A 61 16.27 0.02 -6.36
CA THR A 61 16.76 1.00 -7.32
C THR A 61 16.13 0.85 -8.71
N LYS A 62 15.53 -0.31 -9.03
CA LYS A 62 14.83 -0.53 -10.32
C LYS A 62 13.52 -1.30 -10.12
N VAL A 63 12.56 -1.07 -11.00
CA VAL A 63 11.28 -1.81 -11.02
C VAL A 63 11.43 -3.11 -11.81
N VAL A 64 10.82 -4.17 -11.30
CA VAL A 64 10.61 -5.44 -12.00
C VAL A 64 9.11 -5.62 -12.19
N GLU A 65 8.64 -5.35 -13.40
CA GLU A 65 7.21 -5.44 -13.72
C GLU A 65 6.75 -6.90 -13.90
N LYS A 66 7.57 -7.72 -14.57
CA LYS A 66 7.26 -9.12 -14.89
C LYS A 66 8.41 -10.00 -14.41
N GLY A 67 8.38 -10.39 -13.14
CA GLY A 67 9.45 -11.19 -12.54
C GLY A 67 9.10 -11.63 -11.12
N VAL A 68 10.11 -11.80 -10.28
CA VAL A 68 9.95 -12.14 -8.87
C VAL A 68 10.96 -11.36 -8.02
N GLY A 69 10.50 -10.85 -6.87
CA GLY A 69 11.28 -10.18 -5.85
C GLY A 69 11.10 -10.89 -4.51
N VAL A 70 12.18 -11.04 -3.77
CA VAL A 70 12.21 -11.63 -2.42
C VAL A 70 12.81 -10.61 -1.47
N ILE A 71 12.03 -10.21 -0.47
CA ILE A 71 12.52 -9.43 0.67
C ILE A 71 12.63 -10.37 1.86
N ALA A 72 13.80 -10.46 2.48
CA ALA A 72 14.01 -11.31 3.64
C ALA A 72 14.55 -10.49 4.81
N PHE A 73 13.99 -10.73 6.00
CA PHE A 73 14.45 -10.12 7.25
C PHE A 73 15.17 -11.17 8.09
N SER A 74 16.32 -10.81 8.64
CA SER A 74 17.14 -11.66 9.52
C SER A 74 17.78 -10.84 10.64
N GLU A 75 18.51 -11.52 11.53
CA GLU A 75 19.31 -10.94 12.61
C GLU A 75 18.51 -10.02 13.55
N GLY A 76 17.73 -10.63 14.46
CA GLY A 76 17.03 -9.89 15.52
C GLY A 76 15.59 -9.54 15.16
N VAL A 77 14.90 -10.49 14.51
CA VAL A 77 13.49 -10.38 14.12
C VAL A 77 12.70 -11.48 14.81
N SER A 78 11.58 -11.13 15.42
CA SER A 78 10.55 -12.10 15.81
C SER A 78 9.33 -11.83 14.95
N ALA A 79 8.85 -12.84 14.23
CA ALA A 79 7.73 -12.67 13.32
C ALA A 79 6.77 -13.85 13.38
N ALA A 80 5.50 -13.55 13.14
CA ALA A 80 4.45 -14.51 12.87
C ALA A 80 3.74 -14.10 11.58
N ALA A 81 3.37 -15.07 10.74
CA ALA A 81 2.68 -14.83 9.48
C ALA A 81 1.46 -15.73 9.38
N ASN A 82 0.34 -15.18 8.93
CA ASN A 82 -0.93 -15.91 8.89
C ASN A 82 -1.92 -15.28 7.90
N VAL A 83 -3.13 -15.82 7.87
CA VAL A 83 -4.19 -15.45 6.94
C VAL A 83 -5.53 -15.26 7.65
N LEU A 84 -6.32 -14.29 7.16
CA LEU A 84 -7.76 -14.20 7.39
C LEU A 84 -8.45 -14.42 6.04
N GLU A 85 -9.12 -15.56 5.89
CA GLU A 85 -9.89 -15.93 4.70
C GLU A 85 -11.30 -15.31 4.73
N GLU A 86 -12.04 -15.45 3.62
CA GLU A 86 -13.41 -14.98 3.46
C GLU A 86 -13.53 -13.46 3.60
N VAL A 87 -12.56 -12.69 3.09
CA VAL A 87 -12.53 -11.22 3.25
C VAL A 87 -13.72 -10.53 2.58
N SER A 88 -14.29 -11.13 1.54
CA SER A 88 -15.50 -10.65 0.87
C SER A 88 -16.75 -10.70 1.77
N VAL A 89 -16.76 -11.55 2.81
CA VAL A 89 -17.95 -11.79 3.64
C VAL A 89 -17.69 -11.56 5.14
N MET A 90 -16.77 -12.30 5.76
CA MET A 90 -16.62 -12.33 7.22
C MET A 90 -15.20 -12.69 7.69
N PRO A 91 -14.17 -11.86 7.42
CA PRO A 91 -12.79 -12.16 7.82
C PRO A 91 -12.58 -12.21 9.34
N VAL A 92 -13.46 -11.57 10.12
CA VAL A 92 -13.43 -11.60 11.59
C VAL A 92 -13.56 -13.00 12.17
N LYS A 93 -14.11 -13.97 11.41
CA LYS A 93 -14.16 -15.40 11.78
C LYS A 93 -12.78 -15.96 12.18
N TYR A 94 -11.71 -15.41 11.62
CA TYR A 94 -10.34 -15.88 11.82
C TYR A 94 -9.50 -14.97 12.73
N ILE A 95 -10.13 -13.98 13.40
CA ILE A 95 -9.41 -12.92 14.13
C ILE A 95 -8.54 -13.43 15.29
N ASP A 96 -8.93 -14.56 15.90
CA ASP A 96 -8.18 -15.19 17.00
C ASP A 96 -6.73 -15.52 16.61
N ARG A 97 -6.49 -15.81 15.32
CA ARG A 97 -5.14 -16.04 14.79
C ARG A 97 -4.26 -14.80 14.98
N LEU A 98 -4.78 -13.62 14.61
CA LEU A 98 -4.05 -12.36 14.73
C LEU A 98 -3.83 -11.98 16.20
N GLU A 99 -4.82 -12.23 17.06
CA GLU A 99 -4.67 -12.01 18.50
C GLU A 99 -3.55 -12.89 19.11
N GLN A 100 -3.50 -14.16 18.70
CA GLN A 100 -2.46 -15.09 19.12
C GLN A 100 -1.08 -14.70 18.58
N ASP A 101 -0.99 -14.29 17.31
CA ASP A 101 0.26 -13.90 16.65
C ASP A 101 0.84 -12.59 17.23
N VAL A 102 0.00 -11.60 17.52
CA VAL A 102 0.44 -10.38 18.23
C VAL A 102 0.93 -10.70 19.64
N LYS A 103 0.28 -11.65 20.33
CA LYS A 103 0.69 -12.10 21.67
C LYS A 103 2.00 -12.88 21.62
N SER A 104 2.19 -13.78 20.67
CA SER A 104 3.36 -14.65 20.56
C SER A 104 4.64 -13.87 20.23
N VAL A 105 4.53 -12.87 19.36
CA VAL A 105 5.63 -11.95 19.01
C VAL A 105 5.89 -10.93 20.15
N ASN A 106 4.99 -10.85 21.13
CA ASN A 106 5.01 -9.83 22.19
C ASN A 106 5.12 -8.41 21.61
N GLY A 107 4.25 -8.11 20.65
CA GLY A 107 4.31 -6.86 19.88
C GLY A 107 3.98 -5.62 20.71
N THR A 108 4.66 -4.50 20.41
CA THR A 108 4.41 -3.18 21.01
C THR A 108 4.45 -2.09 19.94
N GLU A 109 3.81 -0.94 20.18
CA GLU A 109 3.83 0.24 19.29
C GLU A 109 5.24 0.66 18.86
N ARG A 110 6.22 0.55 19.76
CA ARG A 110 7.57 1.09 19.56
C ARG A 110 8.40 0.29 18.54
N ASP A 111 8.20 -1.03 18.48
CA ASP A 111 9.14 -1.97 17.87
C ASP A 111 8.48 -2.99 16.96
N THR A 112 7.16 -2.88 16.73
CA THR A 112 6.38 -3.86 15.97
C THR A 112 5.55 -3.20 14.88
N ILE A 113 5.50 -3.84 13.72
CA ILE A 113 4.65 -3.48 12.58
C ILE A 113 3.85 -4.71 12.13
N CYS A 114 2.63 -4.48 11.66
CA CYS A 114 1.92 -5.43 10.84
C CYS A 114 2.12 -5.07 9.35
N ILE A 115 2.59 -6.02 8.55
CA ILE A 115 2.64 -5.88 7.09
C ILE A 115 1.58 -6.79 6.49
N ASP A 116 0.68 -6.26 5.66
CA ASP A 116 -0.39 -7.05 5.04
C ASP A 116 -0.43 -6.98 3.51
N PHE A 117 -0.88 -8.07 2.91
CA PHE A 117 -1.27 -8.11 1.50
C PHE A 117 -2.67 -8.70 1.38
N CYS A 118 -3.55 -8.04 0.63
CA CYS A 118 -4.91 -8.53 0.46
C CYS A 118 -5.29 -8.69 -1.02
N THR A 119 -6.31 -9.51 -1.23
CA THR A 119 -6.94 -9.76 -2.54
C THR A 119 -7.99 -8.71 -2.90
N GLY A 120 -8.42 -7.88 -1.93
CA GLY A 120 -9.42 -6.83 -2.08
C GLY A 120 -10.22 -6.59 -0.80
N ASN A 121 -11.34 -5.89 -0.93
CA ASN A 121 -12.21 -5.46 0.18
C ASN A 121 -11.44 -4.76 1.31
N ASP A 122 -10.55 -3.84 0.92
CA ASP A 122 -9.53 -3.23 1.78
C ASP A 122 -10.12 -2.57 3.02
N ALA A 123 -11.28 -1.92 2.89
CA ALA A 123 -11.97 -1.28 4.00
C ALA A 123 -12.40 -2.29 5.09
N CYS A 124 -12.92 -3.45 4.69
CA CYS A 124 -13.33 -4.52 5.61
C CYS A 124 -12.11 -5.17 6.28
N VAL A 125 -11.09 -5.50 5.47
CA VAL A 125 -9.81 -6.05 5.92
C VAL A 125 -9.17 -5.18 6.99
N LEU A 126 -9.00 -3.88 6.68
CA LEU A 126 -8.33 -2.95 7.59
C LEU A 126 -9.13 -2.71 8.87
N THR A 127 -10.46 -2.64 8.78
CA THR A 127 -11.31 -2.53 9.98
C THR A 127 -11.15 -3.76 10.88
N THR A 128 -11.10 -4.94 10.28
CA THR A 128 -10.94 -6.23 10.98
C THR A 128 -9.58 -6.32 11.68
N ILE A 129 -8.48 -6.10 10.95
CA ILE A 129 -7.11 -6.16 11.51
C ILE A 129 -6.93 -5.07 12.58
N TYR A 130 -7.43 -3.86 12.35
CA TYR A 130 -7.29 -2.75 13.27
C TYR A 130 -7.96 -3.00 14.63
N SER A 131 -9.01 -3.83 14.69
CA SER A 131 -9.67 -4.21 15.94
C SER A 131 -8.74 -4.90 16.97
N VAL A 132 -7.66 -5.52 16.47
CA VAL A 132 -6.61 -6.15 17.28
C VAL A 132 -5.42 -5.21 17.46
N LEU A 133 -4.90 -4.64 16.37
CA LEU A 133 -3.68 -3.83 16.41
C LEU A 133 -3.84 -2.57 17.26
N LYS A 134 -5.03 -1.94 17.25
CA LYS A 134 -5.33 -0.75 18.07
C LYS A 134 -5.13 -1.00 19.56
N ARG A 135 -5.35 -2.23 20.06
CA ARG A 135 -5.20 -2.55 21.49
C ARG A 135 -3.77 -2.37 22.00
N ARG A 136 -2.78 -2.37 21.10
CA ARG A 136 -1.35 -2.16 21.39
C ARG A 136 -0.73 -1.02 20.58
N ASN A 137 -1.54 -0.22 19.90
CA ASN A 137 -1.13 0.81 18.94
C ASN A 137 -0.09 0.32 17.90
N ILE A 138 -0.17 -0.94 17.47
CA ILE A 138 0.75 -1.46 16.45
C ILE A 138 0.37 -0.84 15.11
N SER A 139 1.33 -0.23 14.43
CA SER A 139 1.11 0.34 13.10
C SER A 139 0.96 -0.74 12.03
N LEU A 140 0.30 -0.39 10.92
CA LEU A 140 0.15 -1.26 9.76
C LEU A 140 0.55 -0.54 8.48
N VAL A 141 1.30 -1.24 7.63
CA VAL A 141 1.55 -0.84 6.24
C VAL A 141 1.35 -2.05 5.33
N GLY A 142 0.92 -1.83 4.10
CA GLY A 142 0.67 -2.95 3.20
C GLY A 142 -0.10 -2.50 1.97
N GLY A 143 -0.82 -3.41 1.35
CA GLY A 143 -1.65 -3.05 0.21
C GLY A 143 -2.32 -4.22 -0.49
N THR A 144 -3.05 -3.87 -1.54
CA THR A 144 -3.71 -4.82 -2.42
C THR A 144 -2.72 -5.31 -3.47
N GLY A 145 -2.58 -6.63 -3.59
CA GLY A 145 -1.85 -7.28 -4.68
C GLY A 145 -2.68 -7.30 -5.97
N ASP A 146 -2.06 -7.75 -7.05
CA ASP A 146 -2.74 -7.99 -8.33
C ASP A 146 -3.45 -9.35 -8.37
N ALA A 147 -4.35 -9.53 -9.34
CA ALA A 147 -4.91 -10.81 -9.77
C ALA A 147 -5.56 -11.68 -8.68
N GLY A 148 -5.97 -11.09 -7.55
CA GLY A 148 -6.82 -11.72 -6.54
C GLY A 148 -6.19 -12.89 -5.78
N LYS A 149 -4.85 -13.01 -5.80
CA LYS A 149 -4.13 -14.08 -5.07
C LYS A 149 -3.08 -13.51 -4.12
N VAL A 150 -3.03 -14.10 -2.94
CA VAL A 150 -2.01 -13.86 -1.91
C VAL A 150 -1.47 -15.18 -1.39
N SER A 151 -0.38 -15.16 -0.63
CA SER A 151 0.19 -16.37 -0.03
C SER A 151 0.65 -16.16 1.39
N ALA A 152 0.53 -17.20 2.20
CA ALA A 152 1.09 -17.26 3.54
C ALA A 152 1.64 -18.66 3.82
N ASN A 153 2.86 -18.74 4.34
CA ASN A 153 3.52 -19.98 4.78
C ASN A 153 3.41 -21.12 3.75
N GLY A 154 3.83 -20.85 2.52
CA GLY A 154 3.87 -21.84 1.43
C GLY A 154 2.51 -22.21 0.82
N ARG A 155 1.43 -21.50 1.15
CA ARG A 155 0.08 -21.75 0.60
C ARG A 155 -0.48 -20.50 -0.08
N VAL A 156 -1.21 -20.70 -1.17
CA VAL A 156 -1.91 -19.65 -1.92
C VAL A 156 -3.36 -19.57 -1.45
N TYR A 157 -3.86 -18.35 -1.36
CA TYR A 157 -5.22 -18.04 -0.96
C TYR A 157 -5.86 -17.07 -1.95
N GLU A 158 -7.14 -17.32 -2.20
CA GLU A 158 -8.07 -16.41 -2.87
C GLU A 158 -9.06 -15.90 -1.82
N ASP A 159 -9.65 -14.72 -2.03
CA ASP A 159 -10.57 -14.09 -1.07
C ASP A 159 -9.99 -14.03 0.37
N ALA A 160 -8.76 -13.54 0.48
CA ALA A 160 -8.03 -13.49 1.73
C ALA A 160 -7.21 -12.20 1.91
N VAL A 161 -6.82 -11.95 3.17
CA VAL A 161 -5.71 -11.09 3.54
C VAL A 161 -4.68 -11.92 4.29
N VAL A 162 -3.42 -11.78 3.90
CA VAL A 162 -2.27 -12.34 4.61
C VAL A 162 -1.55 -11.24 5.34
N TYR A 163 -0.98 -11.56 6.50
CA TYR A 163 -0.26 -10.59 7.30
C TYR A 163 0.98 -11.19 7.95
N GLY A 164 1.98 -10.35 8.18
CA GLY A 164 3.12 -10.60 9.02
C GLY A 164 3.15 -9.62 10.19
N VAL A 165 3.13 -10.10 11.42
CA VAL A 165 3.42 -9.30 12.61
C VAL A 165 4.91 -9.40 12.88
N ILE A 166 5.64 -8.30 12.78
CA ILE A 166 7.10 -8.28 12.74
C ILE A 166 7.62 -7.36 13.84
N LYS A 167 8.36 -7.92 14.79
CA LYS A 167 9.04 -7.18 15.86
C LYS A 167 10.53 -7.06 15.58
N ASN A 168 11.03 -5.83 15.58
CA ASN A 168 12.46 -5.51 15.58
C ASN A 168 12.99 -5.66 17.01
N GLN A 169 13.78 -6.69 17.28
CA GLN A 169 14.21 -6.98 18.65
C GLN A 169 15.22 -5.96 19.19
N ASN A 170 15.91 -5.25 18.30
CA ASN A 170 17.05 -4.39 18.65
C ASN A 170 16.84 -2.92 18.28
N GLY A 171 15.62 -2.50 17.95
CA GLY A 171 15.39 -1.17 17.41
C GLY A 171 13.92 -0.77 17.32
N ARG A 172 13.68 0.50 17.05
CA ARG A 172 12.34 1.03 16.82
C ARG A 172 11.83 0.70 15.42
N VAL A 173 10.52 0.85 15.26
CA VAL A 173 9.83 0.76 13.98
C VAL A 173 8.88 1.95 13.86
N LYS A 174 8.73 2.51 12.66
CA LYS A 174 7.76 3.58 12.41
C LYS A 174 7.20 3.51 11.00
N ALA A 175 5.89 3.69 10.90
CA ALA A 175 5.17 3.78 9.64
C ALA A 175 5.01 5.24 9.19
N TYR A 176 5.13 5.47 7.89
CA TYR A 176 4.96 6.76 7.23
C TYR A 176 3.96 6.65 6.09
N LYS A 177 3.29 7.77 5.80
CA LYS A 177 2.48 7.99 4.61
C LYS A 177 2.99 9.27 3.95
N GLU A 178 3.24 9.20 2.65
CA GLU A 178 3.55 10.34 1.81
C GLU A 178 2.38 10.64 0.87
N ASN A 179 1.93 11.89 0.86
CA ASN A 179 0.93 12.40 -0.06
C ASN A 179 1.60 13.46 -0.96
N ILE A 180 1.46 13.30 -2.28
CA ILE A 180 2.01 14.24 -3.28
C ILE A 180 1.02 15.34 -3.69
N TYR A 181 -0.17 15.36 -3.11
CA TYR A 181 -1.23 16.32 -3.39
C TYR A 181 -1.44 17.28 -2.22
N HIS A 182 -1.82 18.50 -2.53
CA HIS A 182 -2.31 19.48 -1.56
C HIS A 182 -3.71 19.97 -1.92
N GLN A 183 -4.39 20.54 -0.94
CA GLN A 183 -5.72 21.10 -1.14
C GLN A 183 -5.64 22.39 -1.98
N MET A 184 -6.45 22.46 -3.03
CA MET A 184 -6.71 23.73 -3.73
C MET A 184 -7.52 24.66 -2.82
N GLN A 185 -7.07 25.91 -2.71
CA GLN A 185 -7.74 26.89 -1.86
C GLN A 185 -9.19 27.11 -2.29
N ASN A 186 -10.11 27.25 -1.33
CA ASN A 186 -11.53 27.58 -1.52
C ASN A 186 -12.38 26.55 -2.29
N HIS A 187 -11.88 25.34 -2.56
CA HIS A 187 -12.63 24.30 -3.28
C HIS A 187 -13.05 23.18 -2.34
N ARG A 188 -14.14 23.41 -1.60
CA ARG A 188 -14.77 22.45 -0.68
C ARG A 188 -16.22 22.17 -1.08
N PHE A 189 -16.59 20.90 -1.05
CA PHE A 189 -17.88 20.42 -1.52
C PHE A 189 -18.50 19.43 -0.55
N ILE A 190 -19.83 19.40 -0.54
CA ILE A 190 -20.64 18.36 0.07
C ILE A 190 -21.16 17.49 -1.08
N ALA A 191 -20.84 16.20 -1.03
CA ALA A 191 -21.32 15.23 -2.02
C ALA A 191 -22.79 14.88 -1.75
N SER A 192 -23.58 14.76 -2.82
CA SER A 192 -24.97 14.28 -2.75
C SER A 192 -25.38 13.57 -4.05
N GLY A 193 -26.43 12.75 -4.00
CA GLY A 193 -26.86 11.96 -5.15
C GLY A 193 -25.83 10.92 -5.56
N THR A 194 -25.14 10.34 -4.57
CA THR A 194 -24.13 9.32 -4.77
C THR A 194 -24.74 7.93 -5.00
N ASP A 195 -24.05 7.08 -5.76
CA ASP A 195 -24.37 5.66 -5.88
C ASP A 195 -23.15 4.85 -5.48
N LYS A 196 -23.19 4.24 -4.28
CA LYS A 196 -22.05 3.51 -3.72
C LYS A 196 -21.71 2.26 -4.51
N ALA A 197 -22.70 1.57 -5.07
CA ALA A 197 -22.49 0.32 -5.80
C ALA A 197 -21.85 0.58 -7.17
N ARG A 198 -22.21 1.71 -7.80
CA ARG A 198 -21.67 2.14 -9.09
C ARG A 198 -20.55 3.17 -8.99
N TYR A 199 -20.12 3.53 -7.78
CA TYR A 199 -19.05 4.50 -7.51
C TYR A 199 -19.32 5.90 -8.09
N ILE A 200 -20.60 6.32 -8.09
CA ILE A 200 -21.03 7.57 -8.71
C ILE A 200 -21.04 8.70 -7.70
N LEU A 201 -20.39 9.80 -8.07
CA LEU A 201 -20.49 11.12 -7.48
C LEU A 201 -21.44 11.97 -8.34
N GLY A 202 -22.70 12.08 -7.90
CA GLY A 202 -23.74 12.77 -8.66
C GLY A 202 -23.59 14.29 -8.66
N THR A 203 -23.59 14.88 -7.47
CA THR A 203 -23.58 16.34 -7.30
C THR A 203 -22.60 16.81 -6.24
N LEU A 204 -22.12 18.04 -6.41
CA LEU A 204 -21.26 18.78 -5.50
C LEU A 204 -21.94 20.10 -5.15
N ASN A 205 -22.29 20.28 -3.88
CA ASN A 205 -23.06 21.45 -3.41
C ASN A 205 -24.36 21.67 -4.22
N GLY A 206 -25.08 20.59 -4.53
CA GLY A 206 -26.34 20.63 -5.27
C GLY A 206 -26.22 20.85 -6.78
N ARG A 207 -25.01 20.96 -7.33
CA ARG A 207 -24.76 21.11 -8.77
C ARG A 207 -24.17 19.83 -9.36
N PRO A 208 -24.42 19.50 -10.65
CA PRO A 208 -23.80 18.36 -11.31
C PRO A 208 -22.28 18.28 -11.11
N ALA A 209 -21.78 17.14 -10.63
CA ALA A 209 -20.37 16.99 -10.28
C ALA A 209 -19.45 17.23 -11.49
N ARG A 210 -19.86 16.76 -12.68
CA ARG A 210 -19.16 17.01 -13.95
C ARG A 210 -19.01 18.51 -14.21
N GLN A 211 -20.11 19.25 -14.16
CA GLN A 211 -20.12 20.68 -14.46
C GLN A 211 -19.29 21.46 -13.44
N VAL A 212 -19.41 21.15 -12.15
CA VAL A 212 -18.61 21.79 -11.10
C VAL A 212 -17.12 21.62 -11.37
N TYR A 213 -16.70 20.41 -11.73
CA TYR A 213 -15.30 20.11 -12.02
C TYR A 213 -14.77 20.88 -13.25
N GLN A 214 -15.54 20.90 -14.35
CA GLN A 214 -15.22 21.67 -15.56
C GLN A 214 -15.14 23.17 -15.29
N ASP A 215 -16.10 23.72 -14.55
CA ASP A 215 -16.17 25.15 -14.27
C ASP A 215 -14.99 25.63 -13.44
N ILE A 216 -14.50 24.81 -12.51
CA ILE A 216 -13.34 25.13 -11.68
C ILE A 216 -12.06 25.09 -12.51
N LEU A 217 -11.83 23.99 -13.22
CA LEU A 217 -10.57 23.76 -13.95
C LEU A 217 -10.54 24.42 -15.33
N LYS A 218 -11.68 24.95 -15.80
CA LYS A 218 -11.86 25.54 -17.14
C LYS A 218 -11.50 24.57 -18.26
N ILE A 219 -11.98 23.33 -18.15
CA ILE A 219 -11.71 22.23 -19.09
C ILE A 219 -12.99 21.72 -19.76
N SER A 220 -12.83 21.10 -20.93
CA SER A 220 -13.88 20.34 -21.59
C SER A 220 -14.14 18.99 -20.90
N GLU A 221 -15.24 18.34 -21.25
CA GLU A 221 -15.60 17.03 -20.70
C GLU A 221 -14.56 15.96 -21.06
N GLN A 222 -14.04 16.03 -22.28
CA GLN A 222 -13.05 15.09 -22.83
C GLN A 222 -11.72 15.16 -22.08
N GLU A 223 -11.43 16.29 -21.45
CA GLU A 223 -10.21 16.50 -20.68
C GLU A 223 -10.33 16.04 -19.22
N ILE A 224 -11.54 15.74 -18.71
CA ILE A 224 -11.75 15.40 -17.29
C ILE A 224 -10.88 14.21 -16.85
N THR A 225 -10.85 13.13 -17.65
CA THR A 225 -10.10 11.91 -17.30
C THR A 225 -8.59 12.12 -17.38
N THR A 226 -8.11 13.12 -18.13
CA THR A 226 -6.69 13.50 -18.17
C THR A 226 -6.22 14.14 -16.87
N GLN A 227 -7.14 14.59 -16.02
CA GLN A 227 -6.85 15.22 -14.74
C GLN A 227 -6.74 14.24 -13.57
N THR A 228 -6.91 12.94 -13.80
CA THR A 228 -6.88 11.88 -12.77
C THR A 228 -5.65 11.99 -11.84
N PHE A 229 -4.48 12.33 -12.41
CA PHE A 229 -3.23 12.49 -11.65
C PHE A 229 -2.92 13.93 -11.26
N LYS A 230 -3.67 14.91 -11.76
CA LYS A 230 -3.39 16.35 -11.56
C LYS A 230 -4.31 16.95 -10.50
N ASN A 231 -5.62 16.72 -10.61
CA ASN A 231 -6.63 17.35 -9.77
C ASN A 231 -7.68 16.36 -9.23
N PRO A 232 -7.30 15.28 -8.54
CA PRO A 232 -8.28 14.38 -7.96
C PRO A 232 -9.08 15.07 -6.85
N PHE A 233 -10.22 14.49 -6.46
CA PHE A 233 -10.88 14.89 -5.23
C PHE A 233 -10.17 14.27 -4.01
N GLY A 234 -10.32 14.91 -2.86
CA GLY A 234 -9.86 14.43 -1.57
C GLY A 234 -11.03 14.37 -0.60
N LYS A 235 -11.35 13.18 -0.10
CA LYS A 235 -12.34 13.02 0.97
C LYS A 235 -11.71 13.27 2.34
N LEU A 236 -12.30 14.19 3.11
CA LEU A 236 -11.89 14.42 4.49
C LEU A 236 -12.34 13.30 5.41
N ASN A 237 -11.40 12.71 6.15
CA ASN A 237 -11.60 11.65 7.13
C ASN A 237 -10.87 12.01 8.43
N GLY A 238 -11.52 12.81 9.29
CA GLY A 238 -10.87 13.42 10.45
C GLY A 238 -9.78 14.39 9.99
N ASP A 239 -8.54 14.20 10.47
CA ASP A 239 -7.39 15.06 10.15
C ASP A 239 -6.63 14.64 8.87
N ASP A 240 -7.16 13.71 8.09
CA ASP A 240 -6.50 13.17 6.89
C ASP A 240 -7.41 13.21 5.67
N THR A 241 -6.79 13.15 4.50
CA THR A 241 -7.45 13.19 3.21
C THR A 241 -7.23 11.86 2.47
N CYS A 242 -8.33 11.23 2.07
CA CYS A 242 -8.36 10.04 1.24
C CYS A 242 -8.64 10.44 -0.21
N ILE A 243 -7.73 10.11 -1.12
CA ILE A 243 -7.85 10.52 -2.52
C ILE A 243 -8.97 9.74 -3.23
N VAL A 244 -9.75 10.46 -4.01
CA VAL A 244 -10.89 10.01 -4.83
C VAL A 244 -10.66 10.49 -6.25
N SER A 245 -9.99 9.67 -7.06
CA SER A 245 -9.72 9.96 -8.46
C SER A 245 -10.91 9.63 -9.34
N ILE A 246 -11.07 10.41 -10.41
CA ILE A 246 -12.13 10.24 -11.41
C ILE A 246 -11.70 9.13 -12.37
N LYS A 247 -12.60 8.17 -12.61
CA LYS A 247 -12.41 7.08 -13.56
C LYS A 247 -12.96 7.46 -14.93
N GLU A 248 -14.19 7.95 -14.95
CA GLU A 248 -14.90 8.31 -16.18
C GLU A 248 -16.04 9.28 -15.88
N VAL A 249 -16.56 9.89 -16.94
CA VAL A 249 -17.74 10.76 -16.90
C VAL A 249 -18.97 9.91 -17.21
N GLN A 250 -20.03 10.04 -16.41
CA GLN A 250 -21.30 9.34 -16.64
C GLN A 250 -22.46 10.34 -16.65
N GLY A 251 -22.83 10.82 -17.83
CA GLY A 251 -23.83 11.87 -17.98
C GLY A 251 -23.38 13.14 -17.27
N ASP A 252 -24.14 13.58 -16.27
CA ASP A 252 -23.85 14.76 -15.43
C ASP A 252 -23.02 14.43 -14.17
N ALA A 253 -22.75 13.15 -13.93
CA ALA A 253 -22.04 12.65 -12.76
C ALA A 253 -20.61 12.23 -13.11
N LEU A 254 -19.82 11.97 -12.07
CA LEU A 254 -18.47 11.42 -12.17
C LEU A 254 -18.43 10.03 -11.55
N CYS A 255 -17.91 9.05 -12.28
CA CYS A 255 -17.61 7.73 -11.74
C CYS A 255 -16.18 7.76 -11.19
N CYS A 256 -15.96 7.28 -9.97
CA CYS A 256 -14.69 7.36 -9.27
C CYS A 256 -14.07 5.99 -9.01
N PHE A 257 -12.76 5.93 -8.74
CA PHE A 257 -12.09 4.70 -8.30
C PHE A 257 -12.37 4.36 -6.83
N ARG A 258 -13.11 5.21 -6.11
CA ARG A 258 -13.43 5.05 -4.70
C ARG A 258 -14.84 5.51 -4.39
N GLN A 259 -15.48 4.83 -3.45
CA GLN A 259 -16.82 5.18 -2.99
C GLN A 259 -16.82 6.53 -2.28
N VAL A 260 -17.80 7.34 -2.64
CA VAL A 260 -18.20 8.56 -1.94
C VAL A 260 -19.64 8.36 -1.47
N ASN A 261 -19.94 8.84 -0.27
CA ASN A 261 -21.28 8.79 0.31
C ASN A 261 -21.89 10.19 0.28
N ASP A 262 -23.22 10.24 0.31
CA ASP A 262 -23.93 11.49 0.57
C ASP A 262 -23.44 12.10 1.91
N SER A 263 -23.30 13.41 1.91
CA SER A 263 -22.72 14.21 3.00
C SER A 263 -21.22 14.05 3.25
N ASP A 264 -20.51 13.23 2.47
CA ASP A 264 -19.04 13.24 2.51
C ASP A 264 -18.53 14.64 2.09
N VAL A 265 -17.54 15.14 2.84
CA VAL A 265 -16.89 16.41 2.54
C VAL A 265 -15.71 16.15 1.61
N LEU A 266 -15.78 16.72 0.42
CA LEU A 266 -14.73 16.63 -0.60
C LEU A 266 -13.99 17.95 -0.74
N LEU A 267 -12.70 17.84 -1.05
CA LEU A 267 -11.81 18.91 -1.44
C LEU A 267 -11.35 18.67 -2.87
N LEU A 268 -11.17 19.72 -3.66
CA LEU A 268 -10.38 19.58 -4.87
C LEU A 268 -8.90 19.63 -4.49
N LEU A 269 -8.13 18.67 -4.99
CA LEU A 269 -6.70 18.62 -4.77
C LEU A 269 -5.95 19.07 -6.02
N GLU A 270 -4.68 19.39 -5.85
CA GLU A 270 -3.73 19.64 -6.93
C GLU A 270 -2.41 18.93 -6.64
N LEU A 271 -1.77 18.44 -7.70
CA LEU A 271 -0.46 17.80 -7.64
C LEU A 271 0.59 18.83 -7.20
N GLY A 272 1.25 18.56 -6.08
CA GLY A 272 2.35 19.39 -5.60
C GLY A 272 3.68 19.08 -6.27
N ASP A 273 4.74 19.76 -5.82
CA ASP A 273 6.12 19.43 -6.19
C ASP A 273 6.52 18.08 -5.55
N TYR A 274 6.19 16.99 -6.24
CA TYR A 274 6.45 15.63 -5.77
C TYR A 274 7.94 15.36 -5.56
N ARG A 275 8.84 16.06 -6.28
CA ARG A 275 10.30 15.92 -6.10
C ARG A 275 10.74 16.54 -4.78
N ALA A 276 10.24 17.73 -4.45
CA ALA A 276 10.48 18.34 -3.15
C ALA A 276 9.86 17.53 -2.00
N ILE A 277 8.65 16.98 -2.20
CA ILE A 277 7.95 16.15 -1.22
C ILE A 277 8.75 14.88 -0.91
N VAL A 278 9.23 14.15 -1.92
CA VAL A 278 10.08 12.96 -1.72
C VAL A 278 11.35 13.30 -0.94
N LYS A 279 12.04 14.40 -1.30
CA LYS A 279 13.23 14.87 -0.57
C LYS A 279 12.92 15.23 0.88
N ASN A 280 11.76 15.82 1.15
CA ASN A 280 11.29 16.10 2.52
C ASN A 280 11.04 14.80 3.29
N THR A 281 10.39 13.81 2.68
CA THR A 281 10.13 12.49 3.29
C THR A 281 11.43 11.80 3.67
N ILE A 282 12.41 11.73 2.76
CA ILE A 282 13.72 11.14 3.02
C ILE A 282 14.42 11.86 4.18
N ARG A 283 14.42 13.20 4.19
CA ARG A 283 15.01 13.99 5.29
C ARG A 283 14.33 13.71 6.62
N LYS A 284 13.00 13.63 6.64
CA LYS A 284 12.22 13.30 7.85
C LYS A 284 12.57 11.92 8.37
N ILE A 285 12.65 10.91 7.50
CA ILE A 285 13.02 9.54 7.90
C ILE A 285 14.44 9.51 8.50
N LYS A 286 15.42 10.15 7.84
CA LYS A 286 16.80 10.24 8.36
C LYS A 286 16.91 10.99 9.67
N HIS A 287 16.05 11.98 9.89
CA HIS A 287 16.00 12.70 11.17
C HIS A 287 15.44 11.83 12.28
N ASP A 288 14.36 11.08 12.00
CA ASP A 288 13.72 10.19 12.97
C ASP A 288 14.59 8.95 13.31
N PHE A 289 15.38 8.47 12.35
CA PHE A 289 16.22 7.27 12.42
C PHE A 289 17.68 7.56 12.00
N PRO A 290 18.58 7.78 12.97
CA PRO A 290 20.01 7.94 12.69
C PRO A 290 20.65 6.69 12.08
N ASN A 291 20.16 5.51 12.46
CA ASN A 291 20.57 4.22 11.90
C ASN A 291 19.33 3.55 11.30
N ILE A 292 19.35 3.31 9.99
CA ILE A 292 18.25 2.64 9.28
C ILE A 292 18.75 1.26 8.86
N SER A 293 18.08 0.21 9.32
CA SER A 293 18.43 -1.17 8.99
C SER A 293 17.59 -1.78 7.87
N ALA A 294 16.38 -1.26 7.65
CA ALA A 294 15.45 -1.73 6.64
C ALA A 294 14.38 -0.67 6.32
N VAL A 295 13.98 -0.59 5.04
CA VAL A 295 12.79 0.16 4.61
C VAL A 295 12.00 -0.70 3.64
N PHE A 296 10.72 -0.91 3.95
CA PHE A 296 9.74 -1.49 3.05
C PHE A 296 8.69 -0.44 2.68
N SER A 297 8.40 -0.28 1.40
CA SER A 297 7.35 0.64 0.94
C SER A 297 6.35 0.00 -0.01
N VAL A 298 5.12 0.51 0.01
CA VAL A 298 4.08 0.24 -0.99
C VAL A 298 3.80 1.54 -1.72
N ASN A 299 4.03 1.53 -3.03
CA ASN A 299 3.74 2.64 -3.94
C ASN A 299 2.42 2.36 -4.66
N CYS A 300 1.51 3.34 -4.69
CA CYS A 300 0.32 3.21 -5.52
C CYS A 300 0.68 2.97 -6.99
N LEU A 301 -0.07 2.11 -7.68
CA LEU A 301 -0.01 1.99 -9.14
C LEU A 301 -0.18 3.35 -9.83
N PHE A 302 -1.09 4.20 -9.36
CA PHE A 302 -1.28 5.53 -9.95
C PHE A 302 -0.09 6.46 -9.74
N ARG A 303 0.63 6.32 -8.61
CA ARG A 303 1.88 7.06 -8.36
C ARG A 303 2.99 6.55 -9.29
N TYR A 304 3.07 5.23 -9.48
CA TYR A 304 3.98 4.60 -10.44
C TYR A 304 3.73 5.09 -11.87
N LEU A 305 2.47 5.11 -12.31
CA LEU A 305 2.09 5.58 -13.65
C LEU A 305 2.44 7.06 -13.85
N LEU A 306 2.09 7.92 -12.89
CA LEU A 306 2.46 9.33 -12.92
C LEU A 306 3.98 9.51 -13.02
N PHE A 307 4.75 8.86 -12.14
CA PHE A 307 6.21 9.00 -12.13
C PHE A 307 6.86 8.43 -13.39
N THR A 308 6.27 7.42 -14.01
CA THR A 308 6.75 6.87 -15.28
C THR A 308 6.46 7.82 -16.43
N GLN A 309 5.26 8.41 -16.49
CA GLN A 309 4.87 9.42 -17.49
C GLN A 309 5.74 10.67 -17.40
N GLU A 310 6.11 11.10 -16.20
CA GLU A 310 6.97 12.27 -15.95
C GLU A 310 8.47 11.93 -15.96
N HIS A 311 8.86 10.73 -16.42
CA HIS A 311 10.25 10.25 -16.46
C HIS A 311 11.00 10.36 -15.13
N TYR A 312 10.30 10.32 -14.00
CA TYR A 312 10.84 10.47 -12.65
C TYR A 312 11.07 9.16 -11.92
N MET A 313 10.43 8.05 -12.31
CA MET A 313 10.43 6.81 -11.51
C MET A 313 11.83 6.29 -11.17
N GLN A 314 12.77 6.29 -12.12
CA GLN A 314 14.15 5.86 -11.88
C GLN A 314 14.90 6.80 -10.92
N GLU A 315 14.67 8.11 -11.04
CA GLU A 315 15.26 9.11 -10.14
C GLU A 315 14.68 8.98 -8.74
N TYR A 316 13.36 8.80 -8.60
CA TYR A 316 12.69 8.53 -7.34
C TYR A 316 13.31 7.34 -6.58
N LEU A 317 13.51 6.20 -7.26
CA LEU A 317 14.13 5.02 -6.65
C LEU A 317 15.59 5.28 -6.25
N ASN A 318 16.33 6.01 -7.07
CA ASN A 318 17.70 6.42 -6.74
C ASN A 318 17.73 7.35 -5.51
N GLU A 319 16.79 8.29 -5.37
CA GLU A 319 16.68 9.15 -4.19
C GLU A 319 16.34 8.34 -2.94
N MET A 320 15.38 7.40 -3.03
CA MET A 320 15.00 6.52 -1.92
C MET A 320 16.13 5.59 -1.46
N SER A 321 17.07 5.24 -2.35
CA SER A 321 18.28 4.47 -1.99
C SER A 321 19.14 5.17 -0.93
N ALA A 322 18.99 6.49 -0.75
CA ALA A 322 19.66 7.23 0.30
C ALA A 322 19.24 6.78 1.72
N LEU A 323 18.13 6.04 1.85
CA LEU A 323 17.67 5.41 3.10
C LEU A 323 18.34 4.05 3.35
N GLY A 324 19.28 3.62 2.50
CA GLY A 324 19.97 2.35 2.61
C GLY A 324 19.18 1.23 1.95
N ARG A 325 18.76 0.24 2.73
CA ARG A 325 18.07 -0.96 2.22
C ARG A 325 16.59 -0.70 2.01
N HIS A 326 16.30 0.06 0.97
CA HIS A 326 14.95 0.31 0.49
C HIS A 326 14.55 -0.78 -0.52
N ALA A 327 13.38 -1.37 -0.29
CA ALA A 327 12.72 -2.24 -1.26
C ALA A 327 11.21 -2.10 -1.11
N GLY A 328 10.44 -2.54 -2.10
CA GLY A 328 9.00 -2.41 -2.01
C GLY A 328 8.21 -3.03 -3.14
N LEU A 329 6.91 -2.75 -3.09
CA LEU A 329 5.87 -3.21 -4.00
C LEU A 329 5.18 -2.00 -4.64
N VAL A 330 4.80 -2.12 -5.92
CA VAL A 330 3.75 -1.29 -6.52
C VAL A 330 2.41 -2.00 -6.30
N GLY A 331 1.59 -1.43 -5.42
CA GLY A 331 0.29 -1.99 -5.03
C GLY A 331 -0.87 -1.37 -5.79
N TYR A 332 -1.97 -2.12 -5.91
CA TYR A 332 -3.23 -1.63 -6.49
C TYR A 332 -4.08 -0.81 -5.50
N GLY A 333 -3.62 -0.75 -4.27
CA GLY A 333 -3.94 0.27 -3.29
C GLY A 333 -3.05 0.09 -2.05
N GLU A 334 -2.95 1.12 -1.23
CA GLU A 334 -2.00 1.16 -0.11
C GLU A 334 -2.73 1.16 1.23
N HIS A 335 -2.18 0.42 2.17
CA HIS A 335 -2.70 0.34 3.53
C HIS A 335 -1.83 1.17 4.47
N TYR A 336 -2.49 1.97 5.30
CA TYR A 336 -1.86 2.73 6.38
C TYR A 336 -2.75 2.70 7.63
N ASN A 337 -2.34 1.92 8.63
CA ASN A 337 -3.08 1.70 9.87
C ASN A 337 -4.52 1.21 9.58
N ASN A 338 -5.53 2.02 9.88
CA ASN A 338 -6.94 1.70 9.62
C ASN A 338 -7.49 2.29 8.33
N ARG A 339 -6.61 2.68 7.40
CA ARG A 339 -6.98 3.46 6.21
C ARG A 339 -6.46 2.81 4.94
N PHE A 340 -7.40 2.59 4.01
CA PHE A 340 -7.11 2.40 2.61
C PHE A 340 -6.79 3.77 2.00
N VAL A 341 -5.60 3.96 1.45
CA VAL A 341 -5.14 5.20 0.82
C VAL A 341 -4.74 4.92 -0.61
N ASN A 342 -4.89 5.93 -1.47
CA ASN A 342 -4.58 5.86 -2.90
C ASN A 342 -3.66 7.02 -3.28
N GLN A 343 -2.97 6.88 -4.42
CA GLN A 343 -2.08 7.90 -4.98
C GLN A 343 -1.05 8.42 -3.96
N SER A 344 -0.65 7.55 -3.04
CA SER A 344 0.26 7.84 -1.96
C SER A 344 1.42 6.85 -2.02
N MET A 345 2.33 6.98 -1.06
CA MET A 345 3.24 5.91 -0.69
C MET A 345 3.14 5.69 0.81
N THR A 346 3.10 4.43 1.21
CA THR A 346 3.22 4.04 2.62
C THR A 346 4.53 3.30 2.80
N CYS A 347 5.22 3.53 3.91
CA CYS A 347 6.43 2.78 4.21
C CYS A 347 6.60 2.54 5.70
N VAL A 348 7.36 1.49 6.00
CA VAL A 348 7.85 1.21 7.35
C VAL A 348 9.37 1.27 7.34
N VAL A 349 9.91 1.92 8.37
CA VAL A 349 11.35 2.06 8.62
C VAL A 349 11.69 1.32 9.90
N PHE A 350 12.75 0.53 9.86
CA PHE A 350 13.31 -0.18 11.00
C PHE A 350 14.68 0.38 11.36
N GLU A 351 14.92 0.54 12.65
CA GLU A 351 16.22 0.92 13.23
C GLU A 351 17.21 -0.25 13.21
#